data_AF-A0A267E5F4-F1
#
_entry.id   AF-A0A267E5F4-F1
#
_cell.length_a   1.000
_cell.length_b   1.000
_cell.length_c   1.000
_cell.angle_alpha   90.00
_cell.angle_beta   90.00
_cell.angle_gamma   90.00
#
_symmetry.space_group_name_H-M   'P 1'
#
loop_
_entity.id
_entity.type
_entity.pdbx_description
1 polymer ?
#
loop_
_entity_poly.entity_id
_entity_poly.type
_entity_poly.pdbx_seq_one_letter_code
_entity_poly.pdbx_strand_id
1 'polypeptide(L)'
;LDLPITVEQHHEMINTMLLKEFPHSKIMPGVNCLLEHLWQHQVPMCIATGSDQTGFDVKVGGRPELLSKFHHWVLAGSDPAVGHGKPAPDCFLVAADRFDPTPIDPARVLVFEDAPNGVEAALAAGMKVVWCPDPRADTSVHAGNPSVTVLRSLEDFQPETFGLPPFPTGDPSE
;
A
#
# COMPACT_ATOMS: atom_id res chain seq x y z
N LEU A 1 -30.44 -10.13 11.32
CA LEU A 1 -30.56 -8.96 10.43
C LEU A 1 -31.23 -9.46 9.16
N ASP A 2 -32.50 -9.11 8.94
CA ASP A 2 -33.21 -9.43 7.69
C ASP A 2 -32.80 -8.43 6.60
N LEU A 3 -31.58 -8.59 6.10
CA LEU A 3 -31.08 -7.75 5.01
C LEU A 3 -31.66 -8.25 3.67
N PRO A 4 -32.00 -7.34 2.75
CA PRO A 4 -32.69 -7.69 1.50
C PRO A 4 -31.81 -8.38 0.45
N ILE A 5 -30.52 -8.60 0.74
CA ILE A 5 -29.54 -9.19 -0.18
C ILE A 5 -28.56 -10.08 0.60
N THR A 6 -28.00 -11.09 -0.08
CA THR A 6 -26.91 -11.91 0.48
C THR A 6 -25.57 -11.16 0.43
N VAL A 7 -24.57 -11.68 1.12
CA VAL A 7 -23.21 -11.13 1.12
C VAL A 7 -22.61 -11.18 -0.29
N GLU A 8 -22.85 -12.27 -1.01
CA GLU A 8 -22.38 -12.48 -2.38
C GLU A 8 -23.00 -11.46 -3.33
N GLN A 9 -24.32 -11.24 -3.23
CA GLN A 9 -25.02 -10.23 -4.02
C GLN A 9 -24.50 -8.83 -3.72
N HIS A 10 -24.27 -8.51 -2.45
CA HIS A 10 -23.69 -7.22 -2.06
C HIS A 10 -22.29 -7.02 -2.64
N HIS A 11 -21.41 -8.05 -2.57
CA HIS A 11 -20.07 -7.98 -3.15
C HIS A 11 -20.11 -7.78 -4.67
N GLU A 12 -20.99 -8.49 -5.38
CA GLU A 12 -21.13 -8.35 -6.83
C GLU A 12 -21.59 -6.94 -7.22
N MET A 13 -22.57 -6.39 -6.49
CA MET A 13 -23.04 -5.01 -6.68
C MET A 13 -21.93 -3.99 -6.44
N ILE A 14 -21.22 -4.09 -5.32
CA ILE A 14 -20.11 -3.19 -4.97
C ILE A 14 -19.00 -3.28 -6.02
N ASN A 15 -18.57 -4.48 -6.40
CA ASN A 15 -17.52 -4.69 -7.40
C ASN A 15 -17.91 -4.07 -8.75
N THR A 16 -19.16 -4.23 -9.16
CA THR A 16 -19.66 -3.63 -10.41
C THR A 16 -19.60 -2.10 -10.39
N MET A 17 -19.90 -1.46 -9.25
CA MET A 17 -19.79 -0.01 -9.09
C MET A 17 -18.32 0.42 -9.07
N LEU A 18 -17.49 -0.26 -8.28
CA LEU A 18 -16.08 0.06 -8.13
C LEU A 18 -15.30 -0.03 -9.45
N LEU A 19 -15.54 -1.07 -10.26
CA LEU A 19 -14.88 -1.23 -11.56
C LEU A 19 -15.20 -0.09 -12.54
N LYS A 20 -16.35 0.60 -12.38
CA LYS A 20 -16.70 1.79 -13.18
C LYS A 20 -15.99 3.04 -12.70
N GLU A 21 -15.73 3.15 -11.40
CA GLU A 21 -15.12 4.34 -10.79
C GLU A 21 -13.58 4.27 -10.77
N PHE A 22 -12.97 3.09 -10.70
CA PHE A 22 -11.52 2.91 -10.63
C PHE A 22 -10.72 3.60 -11.75
N PRO A 23 -11.17 3.64 -13.03
CA PRO A 23 -10.48 4.41 -14.08
C PRO A 23 -10.37 5.91 -13.79
N HIS A 24 -11.25 6.45 -12.94
CA HIS A 24 -11.28 7.87 -12.56
C HIS A 24 -10.51 8.15 -11.26
N SER A 25 -9.95 7.12 -10.62
CA SER A 25 -9.09 7.28 -9.45
C SER A 25 -7.90 8.19 -9.77
N LYS A 26 -7.53 9.03 -8.81
CA LYS A 26 -6.37 9.90 -8.89
C LYS A 26 -5.26 9.34 -8.01
N ILE A 27 -4.02 9.59 -8.44
CA ILE A 27 -2.86 9.36 -7.59
C ILE A 27 -2.96 10.30 -6.38
N MET A 28 -2.73 9.77 -5.17
CA MET A 28 -2.75 10.58 -3.95
C MET A 28 -1.61 11.62 -3.97
N PRO A 29 -1.81 12.79 -3.35
CA PRO A 29 -0.74 13.78 -3.18
C PRO A 29 0.53 13.16 -2.58
N GLY A 30 1.71 13.56 -3.08
CA GLY A 30 3.01 13.07 -2.62
C GLY A 30 3.49 11.75 -3.24
N VAL A 31 2.61 10.87 -3.73
CA VAL A 31 3.00 9.53 -4.25
C VAL A 31 4.03 9.60 -5.37
N ASN A 32 3.80 10.44 -6.40
CA ASN A 32 4.72 10.52 -7.53
C ASN A 32 6.11 11.01 -7.11
N CYS A 33 6.18 12.02 -6.23
CA CYS A 33 7.44 12.54 -5.70
C CYS A 33 8.18 11.46 -4.90
N LEU A 34 7.47 10.77 -4.01
CA LEU A 34 8.01 9.69 -3.21
C LEU A 34 8.56 8.55 -4.07
N LEU A 35 7.76 8.04 -5.02
CA LEU A 35 8.18 6.91 -5.86
C LEU A 35 9.34 7.26 -6.78
N GLU A 36 9.35 8.46 -7.36
CA GLU A 36 10.46 8.92 -8.19
C GLU A 36 11.75 9.03 -7.36
N HIS A 37 11.67 9.64 -6.17
CA HIS A 37 12.80 9.78 -5.27
C HIS A 37 13.37 8.42 -4.84
N LEU A 38 12.52 7.50 -4.36
CA LEU A 38 12.95 6.17 -3.93
C LEU A 38 13.53 5.37 -5.11
N TRP A 39 12.96 5.50 -6.31
CA TRP A 39 13.46 4.84 -7.51
C TRP A 39 14.84 5.37 -7.94
N GLN A 40 15.04 6.69 -7.96
CA GLN A 40 16.34 7.31 -8.26
C GLN A 40 17.44 6.89 -7.28
N HIS A 41 17.07 6.68 -6.02
CA HIS A 41 17.97 6.18 -4.98
C HIS A 41 18.07 4.65 -4.90
N GLN A 42 17.50 3.93 -5.88
CA GLN A 42 17.55 2.47 -5.98
C GLN A 42 17.00 1.75 -4.73
N VAL A 43 16.03 2.35 -4.04
CA VAL A 43 15.34 1.72 -2.92
C VAL A 43 14.41 0.64 -3.48
N PRO A 44 14.53 -0.64 -3.04
CA PRO A 44 13.65 -1.70 -3.52
C PRO A 44 12.20 -1.46 -3.12
N MET A 45 11.30 -1.54 -4.10
CA MET A 45 9.87 -1.31 -3.92
C MET A 45 9.05 -2.38 -4.63
N CYS A 46 7.93 -2.77 -4.04
CA CYS A 46 6.92 -3.63 -4.63
C CYS A 46 5.51 -3.12 -4.27
N ILE A 47 4.48 -3.67 -4.91
CA ILE A 47 3.08 -3.40 -4.55
C ILE A 47 2.49 -4.63 -3.86
N ALA A 48 1.81 -4.45 -2.73
CA ALA A 48 1.00 -5.48 -2.09
C ALA A 48 -0.44 -4.98 -1.91
N THR A 49 -1.38 -5.50 -2.70
CA THR A 49 -2.78 -5.04 -2.76
C THR A 49 -3.76 -6.15 -2.41
N GLY A 50 -4.90 -5.79 -1.82
CA GLY A 50 -6.04 -6.69 -1.64
C GLY A 50 -6.82 -7.01 -2.92
N SER A 51 -6.48 -6.34 -4.03
CA SER A 51 -7.17 -6.52 -5.31
C SER A 51 -6.82 -7.87 -5.95
N ASP A 52 -7.72 -8.38 -6.79
CA ASP A 52 -7.41 -9.40 -7.80
C ASP A 52 -6.82 -8.75 -9.06
N GLN A 53 -6.48 -9.59 -10.06
CA GLN A 53 -5.93 -9.12 -11.34
C GLN A 53 -6.85 -8.10 -12.03
N THR A 54 -8.15 -8.37 -12.13
CA THR A 54 -9.10 -7.50 -12.83
C THR A 54 -9.20 -6.14 -12.15
N GLY A 55 -9.36 -6.11 -10.82
CA GLY A 55 -9.40 -4.87 -10.06
C GLY A 55 -8.08 -4.11 -10.12
N PHE A 56 -6.95 -4.80 -10.10
CA PHE A 56 -5.63 -4.19 -10.25
C PHE A 56 -5.47 -3.52 -11.61
N ASP A 57 -5.73 -4.24 -12.70
CA ASP A 57 -5.57 -3.74 -14.08
C ASP A 57 -6.41 -2.48 -14.34
N VAL A 58 -7.64 -2.44 -13.84
CA VAL A 58 -8.50 -1.27 -13.99
C VAL A 58 -7.99 -0.07 -13.17
N LYS A 59 -7.47 -0.29 -11.96
CA LYS A 59 -6.91 0.77 -11.10
C LYS A 59 -5.62 1.36 -11.67
N VAL A 60 -4.76 0.53 -12.23
CA VAL A 60 -3.44 0.95 -12.73
C VAL A 60 -3.44 1.25 -14.23
N GLY A 61 -4.56 0.97 -14.90
CA GLY A 61 -4.76 1.20 -16.33
C GLY A 61 -4.33 2.61 -16.74
N GLY A 62 -3.40 2.68 -17.69
CA GLY A 62 -2.84 3.94 -18.18
C GLY A 62 -1.65 4.49 -17.39
N ARG A 63 -1.06 3.73 -16.45
CA ARG A 63 0.09 4.17 -15.64
C ARG A 63 1.33 3.26 -15.75
N PRO A 64 1.78 2.84 -16.96
CA PRO A 64 2.90 1.92 -17.10
C PRO A 64 4.22 2.46 -16.51
N GLU A 65 4.46 3.78 -16.59
CA GLU A 65 5.67 4.43 -16.03
C GLU A 65 5.71 4.45 -14.50
N LEU A 66 4.54 4.37 -13.85
CA LEU A 66 4.45 4.21 -12.41
C LEU A 66 4.83 2.78 -12.03
N LEU A 67 4.26 1.81 -12.75
CA LEU A 67 4.47 0.39 -12.50
C LEU A 67 5.90 -0.07 -12.75
N SER A 68 6.59 0.54 -13.71
CA SER A 68 7.98 0.21 -14.03
C SER A 68 8.98 0.51 -12.92
N LYS A 69 8.58 1.23 -11.87
CA LYS A 69 9.41 1.53 -10.69
C LYS A 69 9.41 0.42 -9.64
N PHE A 70 8.47 -0.52 -9.73
CA PHE A 70 8.31 -1.62 -8.78
C PHE A 70 8.94 -2.90 -9.32
N HIS A 71 9.53 -3.71 -8.44
CA HIS A 71 10.16 -4.99 -8.80
C HIS A 71 9.12 -6.05 -9.17
N HIS A 72 8.03 -6.08 -8.40
CA HIS A 72 6.92 -7.03 -8.56
C HIS A 72 5.66 -6.52 -7.86
N TRP A 73 4.56 -7.23 -8.07
CA TRP A 73 3.28 -6.99 -7.42
C TRP A 73 2.75 -8.28 -6.79
N VAL A 74 2.11 -8.16 -5.63
CA VAL A 74 1.38 -9.23 -4.94
C VAL A 74 -0.09 -8.82 -4.91
N LEU A 75 -0.93 -9.59 -5.61
CA LEU A 75 -2.36 -9.34 -5.74
C LEU A 75 -3.12 -10.32 -4.84
N ALA A 76 -3.29 -10.00 -3.56
CA ALA A 76 -3.82 -10.93 -2.57
C ALA A 76 -5.19 -11.55 -2.92
N GLY A 77 -5.99 -10.88 -3.76
CA GLY A 77 -7.27 -11.42 -4.23
C GLY A 77 -7.15 -12.56 -5.25
N SER A 78 -5.98 -12.76 -5.86
CA SER A 78 -5.75 -13.78 -6.89
C SER A 78 -4.39 -14.48 -6.81
N ASP A 79 -3.54 -14.12 -5.87
CA ASP A 79 -2.19 -14.67 -5.71
C ASP A 79 -2.24 -15.97 -4.89
N PRO A 80 -1.87 -17.13 -5.47
CA PRO A 80 -1.99 -18.42 -4.79
C PRO A 80 -1.02 -18.59 -3.61
N ALA A 81 0.02 -17.75 -3.50
CA ALA A 81 0.92 -17.76 -2.36
C ALA A 81 0.32 -17.04 -1.13
N VAL A 82 -0.76 -16.28 -1.32
CA VAL A 82 -1.45 -15.57 -0.24
C VAL A 82 -2.60 -16.43 0.26
N GLY A 83 -2.45 -17.02 1.45
CA GLY A 83 -3.47 -17.87 2.05
C GLY A 83 -4.64 -17.07 2.62
N HIS A 84 -4.33 -15.97 3.29
CA HIS A 84 -5.31 -15.11 3.95
C HIS A 84 -5.10 -13.63 3.58
N GLY A 85 -6.20 -12.93 3.28
CA GLY A 85 -6.17 -11.48 3.08
C GLY A 85 -5.93 -10.71 4.38
N LYS A 86 -5.63 -9.42 4.24
CA LYS A 86 -5.51 -8.46 5.36
C LYS A 86 -6.73 -8.56 6.29
N PRO A 87 -6.58 -8.67 7.62
CA PRO A 87 -5.39 -8.29 8.40
C PRO A 87 -4.33 -9.38 8.60
N ALA A 88 -4.44 -10.53 7.93
CA ALA A 88 -3.34 -11.51 7.93
C ALA A 88 -2.09 -10.93 7.22
N PRO A 89 -0.88 -11.28 7.67
CA PRO A 89 0.36 -10.70 7.16
C PRO A 89 0.80 -11.27 5.80
N ASP A 90 0.13 -12.32 5.33
CA ASP A 90 0.52 -13.16 4.20
C ASP A 90 0.96 -12.35 2.97
N CYS A 91 0.18 -11.34 2.56
CA CYS A 91 0.51 -10.54 1.37
C CYS A 91 1.81 -9.75 1.51
N PHE A 92 2.15 -9.26 2.71
CA PHE A 92 3.38 -8.52 2.94
C PHE A 92 4.59 -9.44 3.09
N LEU A 93 4.41 -10.60 3.73
CA LEU A 93 5.46 -11.62 3.81
C LEU A 93 5.80 -12.18 2.42
N VAL A 94 4.79 -12.52 1.63
CA VAL A 94 4.98 -12.94 0.22
C VAL A 94 5.66 -11.85 -0.60
N ALA A 95 5.31 -10.58 -0.36
CA ALA A 95 5.94 -9.46 -1.05
C ALA A 95 7.42 -9.30 -0.70
N ALA A 96 7.79 -9.48 0.58
CA ALA A 96 9.18 -9.45 1.04
C ALA A 96 9.99 -10.64 0.49
N ASP A 97 9.43 -11.85 0.51
CA ASP A 97 10.09 -13.08 0.05
C ASP A 97 10.43 -13.06 -1.45
N ARG A 98 9.70 -12.28 -2.26
CA ARG A 98 9.94 -12.13 -3.70
C ARG A 98 11.16 -11.27 -4.06
N PHE A 99 11.78 -10.60 -3.09
CA PHE A 99 13.07 -9.91 -3.28
C PHE A 99 14.28 -10.87 -3.23
N ASP A 100 14.19 -12.00 -3.93
CA ASP A 100 15.23 -13.01 -4.07
C ASP A 100 16.47 -12.45 -4.82
N PRO A 101 17.73 -12.81 -4.47
CA PRO A 101 18.17 -13.86 -3.54
C PRO A 101 18.44 -13.42 -2.10
N THR A 102 18.15 -12.17 -1.74
CA THR A 102 18.50 -11.64 -0.42
C THR A 102 17.26 -11.65 0.47
N PRO A 103 17.19 -12.50 1.51
CA PRO A 103 16.10 -12.44 2.47
C PRO A 103 15.98 -11.04 3.07
N ILE A 104 14.77 -10.48 3.01
CA ILE A 104 14.48 -9.18 3.59
C ILE A 104 14.02 -9.39 5.04
N ASP A 105 14.73 -8.80 5.99
CA ASP A 105 14.28 -8.71 7.39
C ASP A 105 13.01 -7.85 7.45
N PRO A 106 11.86 -8.39 7.90
CA PRO A 106 10.62 -7.61 7.98
C PRO A 106 10.74 -6.32 8.80
N ALA A 107 11.61 -6.28 9.82
CA ALA A 107 11.84 -5.08 10.62
C ALA A 107 12.49 -3.92 9.83
N ARG A 108 13.04 -4.22 8.64
CA ARG A 108 13.61 -3.25 7.70
C ARG A 108 12.64 -2.87 6.57
N VAL A 109 11.43 -3.42 6.56
CA VAL A 109 10.39 -3.07 5.58
C VAL A 109 9.54 -1.93 6.13
N LEU A 110 9.29 -0.95 5.26
CA LEU A 110 8.36 0.15 5.50
C LEU A 110 7.14 -0.02 4.58
N VAL A 111 5.98 -0.25 5.17
CA VAL A 111 4.70 -0.34 4.47
C VAL A 111 4.05 1.04 4.40
N PHE A 112 3.42 1.37 3.28
CA PHE A 112 2.52 2.52 3.15
C PHE A 112 1.09 2.00 3.00
N GLU A 113 0.19 2.42 3.89
CA GLU A 113 -1.19 1.93 3.97
C GLU A 113 -2.18 3.05 4.27
N ASP A 114 -3.44 2.86 3.89
CA ASP A 114 -4.56 3.77 4.16
C ASP A 114 -5.63 3.13 5.06
N ALA A 115 -5.74 1.80 5.05
CA ALA A 115 -6.80 1.08 5.76
C ALA A 115 -6.31 0.42 7.06
N PRO A 116 -7.14 0.39 8.13
CA PRO A 116 -6.78 -0.24 9.41
C PRO A 116 -6.35 -1.71 9.27
N ASN A 117 -7.04 -2.51 8.46
CA ASN A 117 -6.69 -3.92 8.26
C ASN A 117 -5.32 -4.09 7.57
N GLY A 118 -4.91 -3.14 6.72
CA GLY A 118 -3.56 -3.12 6.14
C GLY A 118 -2.49 -2.77 7.16
N VAL A 119 -2.76 -1.82 8.05
CA VAL A 119 -1.89 -1.49 9.18
C VAL A 119 -1.70 -2.71 10.09
N GLU A 120 -2.79 -3.40 10.45
CA GLU A 120 -2.75 -4.62 11.26
C GLU A 120 -1.94 -5.73 10.59
N ALA A 121 -2.11 -5.93 9.27
CA ALA A 121 -1.33 -6.90 8.51
C ALA A 121 0.18 -6.56 8.47
N ALA A 122 0.54 -5.29 8.33
CA ALA A 122 1.93 -4.85 8.36
C ALA A 122 2.57 -5.09 9.73
N LEU A 123 1.85 -4.77 10.80
CA LEU A 123 2.28 -5.03 12.19
C LEU A 123 2.41 -6.53 12.47
N ALA A 124 1.44 -7.34 12.01
CA ALA A 124 1.49 -8.80 12.15
C ALA A 124 2.66 -9.42 11.36
N ALA A 125 3.10 -8.77 10.28
CA ALA A 125 4.29 -9.17 9.52
C ALA A 125 5.61 -8.73 10.18
N GLY A 126 5.57 -7.97 11.29
CA GLY A 126 6.76 -7.44 11.95
C GLY A 126 7.37 -6.22 11.25
N MET A 127 6.60 -5.53 10.41
CA MET A 127 7.05 -4.39 9.61
C MET A 127 6.69 -3.05 10.24
N LYS A 128 7.37 -1.98 9.82
CA LYS A 128 6.96 -0.60 10.13
C LYS A 128 5.93 -0.15 9.12
N VAL A 129 5.05 0.77 9.51
CA VAL A 129 3.99 1.27 8.64
C VAL A 129 3.79 2.77 8.77
N VAL A 130 3.76 3.43 7.61
CA VAL A 130 3.25 4.79 7.44
C VAL A 130 1.79 4.67 7.06
N TRP A 131 0.91 5.10 7.97
CA TRP A 131 -0.53 5.07 7.79
C TRP A 131 -1.03 6.45 7.33
N CYS A 132 -1.60 6.53 6.13
CA CYS A 132 -2.22 7.73 5.56
C CYS A 132 -3.74 7.53 5.40
N PRO A 133 -4.51 7.55 6.52
CA PRO A 133 -5.92 7.21 6.50
C PRO A 133 -6.82 8.26 5.86
N ASP A 134 -8.04 7.85 5.49
CA ASP A 134 -9.16 8.77 5.31
C ASP A 134 -9.34 9.63 6.58
N PRO A 135 -9.61 10.95 6.48
CA PRO A 135 -9.76 11.84 7.63
C PRO A 135 -10.82 11.42 8.65
N ARG A 136 -11.75 10.52 8.28
CA ARG A 136 -12.80 9.98 9.16
C ARG A 136 -12.35 8.76 9.96
N ALA A 137 -11.19 8.18 9.67
CA ALA A 137 -10.69 7.02 10.41
C ALA A 137 -10.31 7.41 11.85
N ASP A 138 -10.63 6.53 12.81
CA ASP A 138 -10.17 6.66 14.18
C ASP A 138 -8.72 6.19 14.30
N THR A 139 -7.78 7.13 14.36
CA THR A 139 -6.36 6.83 14.48
C THR A 139 -5.91 6.53 15.90
N SER A 140 -6.78 6.71 16.90
CA SER A 140 -6.45 6.45 18.31
C SER A 140 -6.21 4.97 18.59
N VAL A 141 -6.72 4.07 17.74
CA VAL A 141 -6.54 2.61 17.82
C VAL A 141 -5.07 2.17 17.76
N HIS A 142 -4.18 3.01 17.22
CA HIS A 142 -2.73 2.75 17.16
C HIS A 142 -1.90 3.83 17.85
N ALA A 143 -2.52 4.68 18.69
CA ALA A 143 -1.81 5.72 19.41
C ALA A 143 -0.70 5.14 20.29
N GLY A 144 0.52 5.67 20.13
CA GLY A 144 1.69 5.25 20.91
C GLY A 144 2.37 3.97 20.42
N ASN A 145 1.90 3.33 19.33
CA ASN A 145 2.61 2.21 18.72
C ASN A 145 3.85 2.74 17.96
N PRO A 146 5.08 2.37 18.36
CA PRO A 146 6.31 2.90 17.74
C PRO A 146 6.54 2.43 16.30
N SER A 147 5.82 1.42 15.84
CA SER A 147 5.89 0.92 14.47
C SER A 147 4.91 1.60 13.51
N VAL A 148 4.04 2.48 14.02
CA VAL A 148 3.01 3.19 13.24
C VAL A 148 3.29 4.68 13.23
N THR A 149 3.53 5.23 12.04
CA THR A 149 3.60 6.68 11.81
C THR A 149 2.38 7.11 11.04
N VAL A 150 1.56 7.99 11.63
CA VAL A 150 0.33 8.49 10.98
C VAL A 150 0.63 9.80 10.25
N LEU A 151 0.29 9.88 8.97
CA LEU A 151 0.38 11.09 8.15
C LEU A 151 -0.99 11.47 7.59
N ARG A 152 -1.20 12.76 7.30
CA ARG A 152 -2.41 13.25 6.62
C ARG A 152 -2.25 13.27 5.10
N SER A 153 -1.02 13.47 4.63
CA SER A 153 -0.62 13.42 3.23
C SER A 153 0.76 12.75 3.14
N LEU A 154 1.04 12.08 2.02
CA LEU A 154 2.39 11.59 1.75
C LEU A 154 3.37 12.72 1.41
N GLU A 155 2.88 13.95 1.21
CA GLU A 155 3.71 15.16 1.13
C GLU A 155 4.41 15.47 2.46
N ASP A 156 3.87 15.00 3.59
CA ASP A 156 4.46 15.18 4.92
C ASP A 156 5.49 14.11 5.28
N PHE A 157 5.72 13.13 4.38
CA PHE A 157 6.65 12.05 4.64
C PHE A 157 8.10 12.54 4.68
N GLN A 158 8.85 12.14 5.70
CA GLN A 158 10.26 12.47 5.89
C GLN A 158 11.11 11.19 5.79
N PRO A 159 11.67 10.86 4.61
CA PRO A 159 12.38 9.60 4.38
C PRO A 159 13.49 9.29 5.39
N GLU A 160 14.23 10.31 5.80
CA GLU A 160 15.38 10.21 6.71
C GLU A 160 15.00 9.70 8.11
N THR A 161 13.76 9.89 8.55
CA THR A 161 13.26 9.34 9.83
C THR A 161 13.18 7.81 9.81
N PHE A 162 13.20 7.20 8.62
CA PHE A 162 13.22 5.76 8.40
C PHE A 162 14.56 5.24 7.89
N GLY A 163 15.60 6.10 7.86
CA GLY A 163 16.92 5.74 7.31
C GLY A 163 16.96 5.68 5.78
N LEU A 164 15.98 6.29 5.10
CA LEU A 164 15.99 6.47 3.65
C LEU A 164 16.67 7.80 3.27
N PRO A 165 17.16 7.97 2.03
CA PRO A 165 17.75 9.23 1.60
C PRO A 165 16.76 10.40 1.73
N PRO A 166 17.14 11.55 2.31
CA PRO A 166 16.24 12.69 2.46
C PRO A 166 15.84 13.26 1.10
N PHE A 167 14.67 13.89 1.01
CA PHE A 167 14.32 14.67 -0.17
C PHE A 167 15.33 15.81 -0.39
N PRO A 168 15.56 16.26 -1.64
CA PRO A 168 16.44 17.39 -1.92
C PRO A 168 16.02 18.63 -1.13
N THR A 169 16.97 19.28 -0.47
CA THR A 169 16.74 20.59 0.14
C THR A 169 16.83 21.67 -0.93
N GLY A 170 15.69 22.09 -1.49
CA GLY A 170 15.63 23.18 -2.47
C GLY A 170 14.29 23.23 -3.21
N ASP A 171 13.85 24.44 -3.55
CA ASP A 171 12.67 24.65 -4.39
C ASP A 171 12.95 24.05 -5.79
N PRO A 172 12.10 23.17 -6.35
CA PRO A 172 12.30 22.60 -7.69
C PRO A 172 12.24 23.64 -8.83
N SER A 173 12.23 24.93 -8.51
CA SER A 173 12.24 26.06 -9.44
C SER A 173 13.57 26.82 -9.55
N GLU A 174 14.68 26.35 -8.95
CA GLU A 174 16.05 26.85 -9.21
C GLU A 174 16.82 26.06 -10.27
#